data_AF-A0A645B4Y2-F1
#
_entry.id   AF-A0A645B4Y2-F1
#
_cell.length_a   1.000
_cell.length_b   1.000
_cell.length_c   1.000
_cell.angle_alpha   90.00
_cell.angle_beta   90.00
_cell.angle_gamma   90.00
#
_symmetry.space_group_name_H-M   'P 1'
#
loop_
_entity.id
_entity.type
_entity.pdbx_description
1 polymer ?
#
loop_
_entity_poly.entity_id
_entity_poly.type
_entity_poly.pdbx_seq_one_letter_code
_entity_poly.pdbx_strand_id
1 'polypeptide(L)'
;MIDKYILVHKDVEVGDLIYDTATKRFIFNLYHNIKDINHLPLGMYSYKNWNIEYKPTHEDIVFWLEDRVVPKERANIDEILRVMGLIEYDFWELCRRTRAMCMEDYFWLSKGEKFEDVHIRYLSEHNRLHETPIPFKVEEYEPEYKVVGEKLIKN
;
A
#
# COMPACT_ATOMS: atom_id res chain seq x y z
N MET A 1 15.33 2.24 -6.88
CA MET A 1 14.40 1.67 -7.88
C MET A 1 13.05 2.32 -7.64
N ILE A 2 12.24 2.54 -8.67
CA ILE A 2 10.92 3.16 -8.50
C ILE A 2 9.87 2.07 -8.66
N ASP A 3 9.10 1.83 -7.60
CA ASP A 3 7.97 0.91 -7.63
C ASP A 3 6.66 1.72 -7.70
N LYS A 4 5.82 1.41 -8.69
CA LYS A 4 4.63 2.20 -9.04
C LYS A 4 3.36 1.37 -8.98
N TYR A 5 2.35 1.88 -8.29
CA TYR A 5 1.02 1.30 -8.14
C TYR A 5 -0.05 2.30 -8.58
N ILE A 6 -1.20 1.78 -8.97
CA ILE A 6 -2.41 2.57 -9.17
C ILE A 6 -3.22 2.47 -7.88
N LEU A 7 -3.50 3.61 -7.25
CA LEU A 7 -4.51 3.69 -6.21
C LEU A 7 -5.89 3.67 -6.88
N VAL A 8 -6.73 2.72 -6.49
CA VAL A 8 -8.06 2.54 -7.05
C VAL A 8 -9.09 2.69 -5.93
N HIS A 9 -10.18 3.41 -6.20
CA HIS A 9 -11.38 3.44 -5.37
C HIS A 9 -12.47 2.63 -6.06
N LYS A 10 -12.73 1.42 -5.56
CA LYS A 10 -13.57 0.41 -6.21
C LYS A 10 -13.05 0.07 -7.61
N ASP A 11 -13.66 0.60 -8.66
CA ASP A 11 -13.34 0.43 -10.07
C ASP A 11 -12.76 1.71 -10.72
N VAL A 12 -12.59 2.78 -9.93
CA VAL A 12 -12.09 4.07 -10.41
C VAL A 12 -10.61 4.23 -10.08
N GLU A 13 -9.76 4.33 -11.09
CA GLU A 13 -8.34 4.66 -10.93
C GLU A 13 -8.20 6.13 -10.47
N VAL A 14 -7.66 6.32 -9.27
CA VAL A 14 -7.59 7.62 -8.59
C VAL A 14 -6.27 8.32 -8.90
N GLY A 15 -5.16 7.60 -8.88
CA GLY A 15 -3.85 8.18 -9.06
C GLY A 15 -2.71 7.18 -8.93
N ASP A 16 -1.50 7.63 -9.21
CA ASP A 16 -0.30 6.83 -9.06
C ASP A 16 0.25 6.95 -7.64
N LEU A 17 0.38 5.84 -6.93
CA LEU A 17 1.18 5.73 -5.71
C LEU A 17 2.57 5.18 -6.07
N ILE A 18 3.59 5.97 -5.80
CA ILE A 18 4.97 5.68 -6.16
C ILE A 18 5.80 5.53 -4.88
N TYR A 19 6.55 4.44 -4.77
CA TYR A 19 7.52 4.21 -3.72
C TYR A 19 8.94 4.24 -4.32
N ASP A 20 9.77 5.17 -3.83
CA ASP A 20 11.19 5.19 -4.15
C ASP A 20 11.95 4.35 -3.13
N THR A 21 12.47 3.21 -3.58
CA THR A 21 13.17 2.25 -2.72
C THR A 21 14.51 2.78 -2.20
N ALA A 22 15.13 3.75 -2.90
CA ALA A 22 16.41 4.31 -2.49
C ALA A 22 16.22 5.33 -1.36
N THR A 23 15.18 6.16 -1.46
CA THR A 23 14.89 7.19 -0.45
C THR A 23 13.89 6.74 0.61
N LYS A 24 13.23 5.59 0.40
CA LYS A 24 12.11 5.06 1.21
C LYS A 24 10.95 6.04 1.32
N ARG A 25 10.72 6.86 0.30
CA ARG A 25 9.66 7.88 0.28
C ARG A 25 8.54 7.51 -0.67
N PHE A 26 7.34 7.88 -0.26
CA PHE A 26 6.14 7.79 -1.07
C PHE A 26 5.84 9.12 -1.76
N ILE A 27 5.31 9.03 -2.97
CA ILE A 27 4.78 10.14 -3.77
C ILE A 27 3.43 9.70 -4.30
N PHE A 28 2.43 10.57 -4.20
CA PHE A 28 1.11 10.35 -4.78
C PHE A 28 0.80 11.38 -5.87
N ASN A 29 0.44 10.91 -7.06
CA ASN A 29 0.03 11.75 -8.18
C ASN A 29 -1.45 11.49 -8.51
N LEU A 30 -2.32 12.38 -8.05
CA LEU A 30 -3.76 12.35 -8.36
C LEU A 30 -4.00 12.54 -9.86
N TYR A 31 -4.87 11.72 -10.46
CA TYR A 31 -5.23 11.88 -11.86
C TYR A 31 -6.15 13.08 -12.08
N HIS A 32 -5.92 13.80 -13.19
CA HIS A 32 -6.63 15.05 -13.48
C HIS A 32 -8.14 14.90 -13.68
N ASN A 33 -8.61 13.71 -14.06
CA ASN A 33 -10.02 13.39 -14.24
C ASN A 33 -10.77 13.20 -12.92
N ILE A 34 -10.07 13.03 -11.78
CA ILE A 34 -10.71 12.93 -10.47
C ILE A 34 -11.17 14.32 -10.02
N LYS A 35 -12.49 14.52 -10.04
CA LYS A 35 -13.17 15.77 -9.64
C LYS A 35 -14.08 15.62 -8.42
N ASP A 36 -14.37 14.39 -8.02
CA ASP A 36 -15.17 14.11 -6.82
C ASP A 36 -14.24 13.75 -5.66
N ILE A 37 -14.35 14.51 -4.57
CA ILE A 37 -13.58 14.32 -3.34
C ILE A 37 -13.86 12.97 -2.67
N ASN A 38 -14.97 12.30 -2.99
CA ASN A 38 -15.29 10.96 -2.48
C ASN A 38 -14.31 9.89 -3.00
N HIS A 39 -13.52 10.17 -4.06
CA HIS A 39 -12.43 9.31 -4.50
C HIS A 39 -11.10 9.62 -3.81
N LEU A 40 -11.07 10.53 -2.83
CA LEU A 40 -9.86 10.84 -2.07
C LEU A 40 -9.91 10.12 -0.71
N PRO A 41 -8.90 9.30 -0.36
CA PRO A 41 -8.87 8.65 0.94
C PRO A 41 -8.76 9.67 2.06
N LEU A 42 -9.74 9.69 2.97
CA LEU A 42 -9.80 10.69 4.05
C LEU A 42 -8.55 10.65 4.94
N GLY A 43 -8.01 9.46 5.25
CA GLY A 43 -6.79 9.33 6.05
C GLY A 43 -5.56 9.94 5.37
N MET A 44 -5.47 9.90 4.04
CA MET A 44 -4.35 10.46 3.28
C MET A 44 -4.48 11.98 3.05
N TYR A 45 -5.69 12.53 3.13
CA TYR A 45 -5.94 13.95 2.92
C TYR A 45 -6.25 14.72 4.22
N SER A 46 -6.54 14.03 5.32
CA SER A 46 -7.08 14.57 6.57
C SER A 46 -8.40 15.36 6.38
N TYR A 47 -9.18 15.56 7.44
CA TYR A 47 -10.39 16.39 7.34
C TYR A 47 -10.10 17.85 6.92
N LYS A 48 -8.90 18.36 7.26
CA LYS A 48 -8.51 19.76 6.96
C LYS A 48 -8.06 19.96 5.51
N ASN A 49 -7.44 18.96 4.90
CA ASN A 49 -6.92 19.05 3.53
C ASN A 49 -7.69 18.16 2.54
N TRP A 50 -8.94 17.77 2.86
CA TRP A 50 -9.78 16.95 1.99
C TRP A 50 -10.34 17.73 0.79
N ASN A 51 -9.45 18.08 -0.13
CA ASN A 51 -9.75 18.74 -1.39
C ASN A 51 -8.77 18.29 -2.49
N ILE A 52 -9.15 18.50 -3.75
CA ILE A 52 -8.43 18.03 -4.95
C ILE A 52 -7.12 18.80 -5.20
N GLU A 53 -6.99 20.00 -4.66
CA GLU A 53 -5.81 20.85 -4.86
C GLU A 53 -4.66 20.46 -3.93
N TYR A 54 -4.99 19.82 -2.80
CA TYR A 54 -4.00 19.33 -1.86
C TYR A 54 -3.19 18.18 -2.45
N LYS A 55 -1.88 18.24 -2.24
CA LYS A 55 -0.94 17.17 -2.61
C LYS A 55 -0.49 16.47 -1.33
N PRO A 56 -0.90 15.21 -1.09
CA PRO A 56 -0.45 14.44 0.06
C PRO A 56 1.07 14.39 0.15
N THR A 57 1.58 14.61 1.35
CA THR A 57 3.00 14.45 1.67
C THR A 57 3.33 12.98 1.87
N HIS A 58 4.63 12.67 1.98
CA HIS A 58 5.05 11.31 2.32
C HIS A 58 4.43 10.85 3.64
N GLU A 59 4.37 11.74 4.62
CA GLU A 59 3.88 11.49 5.97
C GLU A 59 2.36 11.23 5.97
N ASP A 60 1.58 11.96 5.16
CA ASP A 60 0.14 11.68 5.01
C ASP A 60 -0.12 10.31 4.37
N ILE A 61 0.70 9.94 3.38
CA ILE A 61 0.61 8.64 2.70
C ILE A 61 0.96 7.51 3.67
N VAL A 62 2.05 7.66 4.44
CA VAL A 62 2.46 6.67 5.45
C VAL A 62 1.38 6.49 6.50
N PHE A 63 0.85 7.59 7.05
CA PHE A 63 -0.23 7.55 8.04
C PHE A 63 -1.43 6.72 7.54
N TRP A 64 -1.86 6.97 6.30
CA TRP A 64 -2.98 6.23 5.71
C TRP A 64 -2.66 4.75 5.39
N LEU A 65 -1.43 4.44 5.01
CA LEU A 65 -1.01 3.06 4.74
C LEU A 65 -0.82 2.24 6.02
N GLU A 66 -0.31 2.84 7.09
CA GLU A 66 -0.15 2.18 8.39
C GLU A 66 -1.50 1.74 8.99
N ASP A 67 -2.55 2.55 8.82
CA ASP A 67 -3.92 2.21 9.24
C ASP A 67 -4.52 0.99 8.50
N ARG A 68 -3.89 0.55 7.39
CA ARG A 68 -4.36 -0.58 6.57
C ARG A 68 -3.69 -1.90 6.90
N VAL A 69 -2.72 -1.89 7.81
CA VAL A 69 -2.00 -3.09 8.22
C VAL A 69 -2.22 -3.37 9.69
N VAL A 70 -1.95 -4.62 10.06
CA VAL A 70 -1.99 -5.03 11.44
C VAL A 70 -0.91 -4.27 12.24
N PRO A 71 -1.21 -3.74 13.45
CA PRO A 71 -0.21 -3.02 14.23
C PRO A 71 0.91 -3.95 14.70
N LYS A 72 2.12 -3.41 14.78
CA LYS A 72 3.34 -4.14 15.18
C LYS A 72 3.23 -4.75 16.58
N GLU A 73 2.49 -4.10 17.47
CA GLU A 73 2.34 -4.49 18.87
C GLU A 73 1.25 -5.58 19.08
N ARG A 74 0.63 -6.07 18.00
CA ARG A 74 -0.39 -7.10 18.11
C ARG A 74 0.18 -8.38 18.73
N ALA A 75 -0.51 -8.94 19.71
CA ALA A 75 -0.04 -10.10 20.48
C ALA A 75 0.37 -11.33 19.64
N ASN A 76 -0.23 -11.52 18.46
CA ASN A 76 0.10 -12.63 17.55
C ASN A 76 0.80 -12.19 16.25
N ILE A 77 1.54 -11.07 16.29
CA ILE A 77 2.21 -10.52 15.10
C ILE A 77 3.18 -11.52 14.44
N ASP A 78 3.97 -12.26 15.22
CA ASP A 78 4.96 -13.21 14.71
C ASP A 78 4.31 -14.33 13.87
N GLU A 79 3.12 -14.79 14.27
CA GLU A 79 2.38 -15.80 13.52
C GLU A 79 1.83 -15.22 12.20
N ILE A 80 1.33 -13.99 12.23
CA ILE A 80 0.84 -13.30 11.03
C ILE A 80 1.98 -13.11 10.04
N LEU A 81 3.13 -12.62 10.50
CA LEU A 81 4.33 -12.45 9.68
C LEU A 81 4.77 -13.79 9.09
N ARG A 82 4.83 -14.86 9.88
CA ARG A 82 5.19 -16.21 9.41
C ARG A 82 4.24 -16.72 8.33
N VAL A 83 2.93 -16.58 8.51
CA VAL A 83 1.92 -17.01 7.52
C VAL A 83 2.02 -16.18 6.24
N MET A 84 2.33 -14.89 6.38
CA MET A 84 2.57 -14.05 5.22
C MET A 84 3.87 -14.41 4.52
N GLY A 85 4.87 -14.95 5.24
CA GLY A 85 6.22 -15.22 4.75
C GLY A 85 7.17 -14.04 4.96
N LEU A 86 7.03 -13.33 6.09
CA LEU A 86 7.88 -12.23 6.53
C LEU A 86 8.72 -12.67 7.73
N ILE A 87 9.99 -12.28 7.74
CA ILE A 87 10.92 -12.53 8.85
C ILE A 87 10.78 -11.45 9.92
N GLU A 88 10.54 -10.21 9.49
CA GLU A 88 10.38 -9.04 10.35
C GLU A 88 9.19 -8.19 9.92
N TYR A 89 8.74 -7.33 10.83
CA TYR A 89 7.65 -6.40 10.54
C TYR A 89 8.10 -5.33 9.54
N ASP A 90 7.50 -5.34 8.37
CA ASP A 90 7.62 -4.30 7.35
C ASP A 90 6.20 -3.89 6.93
N PHE A 91 5.76 -2.70 7.34
CA PHE A 91 4.41 -2.22 7.06
C PHE A 91 4.14 -2.07 5.56
N TRP A 92 5.15 -1.72 4.77
CA TRP A 92 4.99 -1.52 3.34
C TRP A 92 4.87 -2.87 2.63
N GLU A 93 5.69 -3.85 2.99
CA GLU A 93 5.57 -5.20 2.44
C GLU A 93 4.24 -5.86 2.87
N LEU A 94 3.76 -5.58 4.09
CA LEU A 94 2.40 -5.95 4.51
C LEU A 94 1.34 -5.31 3.60
N CYS A 95 1.44 -4.00 3.33
CA CYS A 95 0.54 -3.32 2.38
C CYS A 95 0.59 -3.96 1.00
N ARG A 96 1.78 -4.28 0.48
CA ARG A 96 1.92 -4.94 -0.83
C ARG A 96 1.24 -6.31 -0.84
N ARG A 97 1.42 -7.11 0.21
CA ARG A 97 0.84 -8.45 0.35
C ARG A 97 -0.68 -8.46 0.59
N THR A 98 -1.27 -7.32 0.91
CA THR A 98 -2.72 -7.17 1.07
C THR A 98 -3.34 -6.20 0.07
N ARG A 99 -2.55 -5.67 -0.88
CA ARG A 99 -2.94 -4.55 -1.76
C ARG A 99 -3.44 -3.33 -0.99
N ALA A 100 -3.03 -3.18 0.27
CA ALA A 100 -3.53 -2.19 1.22
C ALA A 100 -5.07 -2.17 1.28
N MET A 101 -5.72 -3.32 1.13
CA MET A 101 -7.17 -3.40 1.22
C MET A 101 -7.62 -3.25 2.66
N CYS A 102 -8.65 -2.44 2.87
CA CYS A 102 -9.36 -2.35 4.15
C CYS A 102 -10.79 -2.83 3.94
N MET A 103 -11.33 -3.60 4.89
CA MET A 103 -12.74 -3.97 4.83
C MET A 103 -13.67 -2.77 5.04
N GLU A 104 -13.24 -1.67 5.64
CA GLU A 104 -14.10 -0.52 5.93
C GLU A 104 -14.29 0.43 4.74
N ASP A 105 -13.48 0.29 3.68
CA ASP A 105 -13.58 1.10 2.47
C ASP A 105 -13.37 0.27 1.19
N TYR A 106 -13.23 0.97 0.06
CA TYR A 106 -13.04 0.39 -1.27
C TYR A 106 -11.70 0.80 -1.90
N PHE A 107 -10.75 1.33 -1.11
CA PHE A 107 -9.45 1.72 -1.63
C PHE A 107 -8.49 0.54 -1.64
N TRP A 108 -7.73 0.41 -2.73
CA TRP A 108 -6.76 -0.67 -2.90
C TRP A 108 -5.68 -0.33 -3.93
N LEU A 109 -4.60 -1.10 -3.92
CA LEU A 109 -3.47 -0.96 -4.85
C LEU A 109 -3.56 -1.98 -5.99
N SER A 110 -3.41 -1.48 -7.21
CA SER A 110 -3.47 -2.23 -8.46
C SER A 110 -2.22 -2.05 -9.30
N LYS A 111 -1.89 -3.06 -10.09
CA LYS A 111 -0.95 -3.03 -11.22
C LYS A 111 -1.69 -3.20 -12.56
N GLY A 112 -3.01 -2.99 -12.56
CA GLY A 112 -3.90 -3.15 -13.72
C GLY A 112 -4.94 -4.27 -13.56
N GLU A 113 -5.04 -4.88 -12.37
CA GLU A 113 -6.09 -5.85 -12.09
C GLU A 113 -7.46 -5.18 -11.93
N LYS A 114 -8.54 -5.96 -12.06
CA LYS A 114 -9.91 -5.50 -11.83
C LYS A 114 -10.36 -5.77 -10.40
N PHE A 115 -11.24 -4.90 -9.90
CA PHE A 115 -11.84 -5.02 -8.56
C PHE A 115 -12.47 -6.39 -8.30
N GLU A 116 -13.22 -6.91 -9.26
CA GLU A 116 -13.94 -8.19 -9.17
C GLU A 116 -13.04 -9.45 -9.12
N ASP A 117 -11.79 -9.29 -9.53
CA ASP A 117 -10.82 -10.38 -9.61
C ASP A 117 -9.98 -10.48 -8.33
N VAL A 118 -9.77 -9.35 -7.63
CA VAL A 118 -8.74 -9.30 -6.57
C VAL A 118 -9.21 -8.69 -5.26
N HIS A 119 -10.31 -7.92 -5.24
CA HIS A 119 -10.68 -7.19 -4.02
C HIS A 119 -11.37 -8.08 -2.99
N ILE A 120 -10.80 -8.18 -1.79
CA ILE A 120 -11.26 -9.09 -0.73
C ILE A 120 -12.75 -8.91 -0.39
N ARG A 121 -13.24 -7.67 -0.37
CA ARG A 121 -14.67 -7.38 -0.17
C ARG A 121 -15.54 -8.00 -1.28
N TYR A 122 -15.19 -7.80 -2.54
CA TYR A 122 -15.95 -8.37 -3.66
C TYR A 122 -15.90 -9.90 -3.61
N LEU A 123 -14.71 -10.48 -3.41
CA LEU A 123 -14.55 -11.92 -3.30
C LEU A 123 -15.35 -12.49 -2.12
N SER A 124 -15.38 -11.82 -0.97
CA SER A 124 -16.19 -12.20 0.19
C SER A 124 -17.69 -12.19 -0.11
N GLU A 125 -18.19 -11.09 -0.67
CA GLU A 125 -19.61 -10.91 -1.00
C GLU A 125 -20.11 -11.93 -2.05
N HIS A 126 -19.20 -12.52 -2.83
CA HIS A 126 -19.50 -13.51 -3.86
C HIS A 126 -19.05 -14.94 -3.51
N ASN A 127 -18.64 -15.23 -2.27
CA ASN A 127 -18.14 -16.55 -1.81
C ASN A 127 -16.88 -17.07 -2.54
N ARG A 128 -16.03 -16.16 -3.02
CA ARG A 128 -14.81 -16.40 -3.78
C ARG A 128 -13.51 -16.09 -3.01
N LEU A 129 -13.56 -15.97 -1.67
CA LEU A 129 -12.37 -15.66 -0.85
C LEU A 129 -11.20 -16.62 -1.07
N HIS A 130 -11.49 -17.89 -1.36
CA HIS A 130 -10.48 -18.91 -1.64
C HIS A 130 -9.73 -18.65 -2.97
N GLU A 131 -10.24 -17.77 -3.83
CA GLU A 131 -9.63 -17.35 -5.09
C GLU A 131 -8.70 -16.13 -4.92
N THR A 132 -8.51 -15.61 -3.70
CA THR A 132 -7.73 -14.39 -3.47
C THR A 132 -6.33 -14.53 -4.07
N PRO A 133 -5.99 -13.74 -5.11
CA PRO A 133 -4.73 -13.91 -5.81
C PRO A 133 -3.57 -13.38 -4.99
N ILE A 134 -2.39 -14.00 -5.17
CA ILE A 134 -1.13 -13.46 -4.66
C ILE A 134 -0.91 -12.11 -5.35
N PRO A 135 -0.81 -11.00 -4.59
CA PRO A 135 -1.01 -9.68 -5.18
C PRO A 135 0.20 -9.20 -5.99
N PHE A 136 1.35 -9.06 -5.35
CA PHE A 136 2.59 -8.61 -5.98
C PHE A 136 3.69 -9.62 -5.67
N LYS A 137 4.59 -9.85 -6.64
CA LYS A 137 5.79 -10.64 -6.37
C LYS A 137 6.65 -9.88 -5.37
N VAL A 138 7.25 -10.62 -4.43
CA VAL A 138 8.25 -10.05 -3.51
C VAL A 138 9.39 -9.51 -4.36
N GLU A 139 9.65 -8.21 -4.24
CA GLU A 139 10.83 -7.58 -4.83
C GLU A 139 11.88 -7.46 -3.72
N GLU A 140 13.04 -8.08 -3.93
CA GLU A 140 14.19 -7.90 -3.03
C GLU A 140 14.72 -6.48 -3.22
N TYR A 141 14.62 -5.67 -2.16
CA TYR A 141 15.22 -4.33 -2.16
C TYR A 141 16.72 -4.43 -1.86
N GLU A 142 17.52 -3.61 -2.55
CA GLU A 142 18.92 -3.44 -2.18
C GLU A 142 19.01 -2.98 -0.71
N PRO A 143 19.81 -3.64 0.13
CA PRO A 143 19.93 -3.28 1.53
C PRO A 143 20.42 -1.82 1.66
N GLU A 144 19.91 -1.08 2.64
CA GLU A 144 20.31 0.34 2.84
C GLU A 144 21.80 0.48 3.11
N TYR A 145 22.42 -0.56 3.66
CA TYR A 145 23.84 -0.61 3.93
C TYR A 145 24.43 -1.87 3.31
N LYS A 146 25.61 -1.73 2.71
CA LYS A 146 26.46 -2.85 2.33
C LYS A 146 27.70 -2.92 3.22
N VAL A 147 28.13 -4.14 3.51
CA VAL A 147 29.40 -4.38 4.20
C VAL A 147 30.52 -4.37 3.15
N VAL A 148 31.47 -3.44 3.30
CA VAL A 148 32.67 -3.35 2.46
C VAL A 148 33.89 -3.46 3.35
N GLY A 149 34.51 -4.64 3.37
CA GLY A 149 35.55 -4.99 4.34
C GLY A 149 34.94 -5.05 5.75
N GLU A 150 35.46 -4.22 6.67
CA GLU A 150 34.97 -4.11 8.05
C GLU A 150 34.03 -2.90 8.27
N LYS A 151 33.60 -2.22 7.19
CA LYS A 151 32.78 -1.01 7.27
C LYS A 151 31.37 -1.24 6.71
N LEU A 152 30.38 -0.72 7.42
CA LEU A 152 29.02 -0.52 6.90
C LEU A 152 28.99 0.78 6.09
N ILE A 153 28.69 0.69 4.80
CA ILE A 153 28.57 1.82 3.89
C ILE A 153 27.12 1.91 3.45
N LYS A 154 26.51 3.10 3.58
CA LYS A 154 25.17 3.36 3.03
C LYS A 154 25.21 3.27 1.51
N ASN A 155 24.30 2.49 0.93
CA ASN A 155 24.17 2.31 -0.52
C ASN A 155 23.82 3.62 -1.24
#